data_AF-A0A2W2BJV9-F1
#
_entry.id   AF-A0A2W2BJV9-F1
#
_cell.length_a   1.000
_cell.length_b   1.000
_cell.length_c   1.000
_cell.angle_alpha   90.00
_cell.angle_beta   90.00
_cell.angle_gamma   90.00
#
_symmetry.space_group_name_H-M   'P 1'
#
loop_
_entity.id
_entity.type
_entity.pdbx_description
1 polymer ?
#
loop_
_entity_poly.entity_id
_entity_poly.type
_entity_poly.pdbx_seq_one_letter_code
_entity_poly.pdbx_strand_id
1 'polypeptide(L)'
;MGVHFNSCTKLHDHAQMFRNDAAQQGLALRKTPRPTSSGGPENHPAQAMGRHHDLQHKCALARFSILRHNEKSSSARGPSMLEKTQTRKSRPLAAERGAGRIARNRMRIAWMYYVEGLTQNEIADRLGIGRVTVVRNINEAIKQREVKIWIEGDVAECFELEAELKAAFGFKDAVVVPEPVSPENIRKAIGVAAGMYLSDTLEDDMTVGVGWGATLYESLATLAPRDLENVQVISLLGGIVQARKFNPAEFAWQFARIMGADCYLFQAPAVVDSPETREALIERCGLRDIFRRAERLDLAILSVGTMAPSSTAFRFNLISDEERAELLKLGAVGDMLFNFYDRDGKLVDHPVNRRIMSLPLDQLRSVPTRVLASGGNDKVDCLLGAIRLADANVLITNEATARELLLRKP
;
A
#
# COMPACT_ATOMS: atom_id res chain seq x y z
N MET A 1 1.63 -41.60 -21.14
CA MET A 1 3.02 -41.37 -20.70
C MET A 1 3.01 -40.20 -19.74
N GLY A 2 2.87 -40.48 -18.45
CA GLY A 2 2.97 -39.48 -17.39
C GLY A 2 4.36 -39.54 -16.77
N VAL A 3 4.98 -38.39 -16.54
CA VAL A 3 6.20 -38.29 -15.73
C VAL A 3 5.83 -37.51 -14.48
N HIS A 4 5.76 -38.21 -13.35
CA HIS A 4 5.73 -37.62 -12.02
C HIS A 4 7.14 -37.16 -11.67
N PHE A 5 7.31 -35.90 -11.23
CA PHE A 5 8.54 -35.43 -10.60
C PHE A 5 8.27 -35.09 -9.13
N ASN A 6 8.96 -35.80 -8.25
CA ASN A 6 8.98 -35.60 -6.80
C ASN A 6 9.57 -34.23 -6.44
N SER A 7 8.84 -33.43 -5.66
CA SER A 7 9.21 -32.09 -5.20
C SER A 7 10.08 -32.06 -3.93
N CYS A 8 10.54 -33.21 -3.41
CA CYS A 8 11.23 -33.28 -2.12
C CYS A 8 12.76 -33.07 -2.19
N THR A 9 13.38 -33.10 -3.38
CA THR A 9 14.85 -33.03 -3.52
C THR A 9 15.40 -31.62 -3.68
N LYS A 10 14.59 -30.61 -4.05
CA LYS A 10 15.09 -29.25 -4.36
C LYS A 10 15.22 -28.29 -3.16
N LEU A 11 14.59 -28.61 -2.03
CA LEU A 11 14.75 -27.81 -0.80
C LEU A 11 16.11 -28.06 -0.10
N HIS A 12 16.76 -29.20 -0.36
CA HIS A 12 18.08 -29.49 0.21
C HIS A 12 19.19 -28.69 -0.51
N ASP A 13 19.09 -28.53 -1.82
CA ASP A 13 20.10 -27.85 -2.64
C ASP A 13 20.15 -26.32 -2.38
N HIS A 14 18.98 -25.69 -2.14
CA HIS A 14 18.93 -24.26 -1.79
C HIS A 14 19.53 -23.95 -0.42
N ALA A 15 19.35 -24.84 0.57
CA ALA A 15 19.96 -24.70 1.89
C ALA A 15 21.49 -24.94 1.87
N GLN A 16 22.01 -25.65 0.86
CA GLN A 16 23.44 -25.87 0.67
C GLN A 16 24.11 -24.69 -0.06
N MET A 17 23.40 -24.03 -0.97
CA MET A 17 23.86 -22.83 -1.67
C MET A 17 24.08 -21.63 -0.72
N PHE A 18 23.15 -21.38 0.22
CA PHE A 18 23.31 -20.32 1.23
C PHE A 18 24.44 -20.59 2.24
N ARG A 19 24.77 -21.86 2.51
CA ARG A 19 25.88 -22.22 3.40
C ARG A 19 27.25 -22.03 2.74
N ASN A 20 27.35 -22.20 1.43
CA ASN A 20 28.58 -22.02 0.69
C ASN A 20 28.94 -20.52 0.49
N ASP A 21 27.95 -19.65 0.35
CA ASP A 21 28.17 -18.19 0.28
C ASP A 21 28.64 -17.60 1.61
N ALA A 22 28.15 -18.10 2.75
CA ALA A 22 28.61 -17.68 4.08
C ALA A 22 30.07 -18.07 4.37
N ALA A 23 30.54 -19.19 3.82
CA ALA A 23 31.92 -19.66 3.98
C ALA A 23 32.92 -18.87 3.11
N GLN A 24 32.50 -18.37 1.93
CA GLN A 24 33.34 -17.53 1.07
C GLN A 24 33.51 -16.09 1.59
N GLN A 25 32.64 -15.62 2.49
CA GLN A 25 32.68 -14.26 3.04
C GLN A 25 33.39 -14.15 4.41
N GLY A 26 34.00 -15.23 4.91
CA GLY A 26 34.80 -15.18 6.13
C GLY A 26 34.02 -14.88 7.42
N LEU A 27 32.68 -14.97 7.41
CA LEU A 27 31.87 -14.86 8.63
C LEU A 27 31.95 -16.16 9.43
N ALA A 28 32.73 -16.15 10.51
CA ALA A 28 32.77 -17.23 11.49
C ALA A 28 31.43 -17.33 12.24
N LEU A 29 30.57 -18.28 11.84
CA LEU A 29 29.40 -18.68 12.61
C LEU A 29 29.85 -19.35 13.91
N ARG A 30 29.67 -18.67 15.05
CA ARG A 30 29.84 -19.25 16.40
C ARG A 30 28.89 -20.45 16.56
N LYS A 31 29.45 -21.62 16.83
CA LYS A 31 28.71 -22.84 17.19
C LYS A 31 28.06 -22.65 18.57
N THR A 32 26.74 -22.73 18.65
CA THR A 32 26.02 -22.97 19.91
C THR A 32 25.94 -24.48 20.18
N PRO A 33 25.96 -24.93 21.45
CA PRO A 33 26.10 -26.34 21.79
C PRO A 33 24.77 -27.11 21.70
N ARG A 34 24.84 -28.39 21.31
CA ARG A 34 23.73 -29.35 21.40
C ARG A 34 23.44 -29.68 22.87
N PRO A 35 22.16 -29.77 23.30
CA PRO A 35 21.84 -30.42 24.56
C PRO A 35 21.87 -31.95 24.41
N THR A 36 22.51 -32.59 25.39
CA THR A 36 22.63 -34.03 25.56
C THR A 36 21.39 -34.64 26.20
N SER A 37 21.02 -35.83 25.73
CA SER A 37 19.98 -36.70 26.29
C SER A 37 20.44 -37.44 27.55
N SER A 38 19.59 -37.55 28.57
CA SER A 38 19.63 -38.64 29.56
C SER A 38 18.31 -38.78 30.35
N GLY A 39 17.69 -39.97 30.30
CA GLY A 39 16.94 -40.58 31.41
C GLY A 39 15.40 -40.53 31.39
N GLY A 40 14.73 -41.65 31.07
CA GLY A 40 13.32 -41.93 31.43
C GLY A 40 13.18 -42.50 32.86
N PRO A 41 12.12 -43.28 33.23
CA PRO A 41 10.95 -43.73 32.46
C PRO A 41 9.59 -43.64 33.21
N GLU A 42 8.54 -44.19 32.57
CA GLU A 42 7.35 -44.88 33.13
C GLU A 42 5.92 -44.27 33.10
N ASN A 43 5.08 -45.02 32.36
CA ASN A 43 3.70 -45.49 32.63
C ASN A 43 2.45 -44.75 32.06
N HIS A 44 1.88 -45.45 31.06
CA HIS A 44 0.55 -45.48 30.40
C HIS A 44 -0.69 -45.59 31.32
N PRO A 45 -1.98 -45.66 30.84
CA PRO A 45 -2.51 -45.79 29.45
C PRO A 45 -3.81 -45.00 29.06
N ALA A 46 -4.17 -45.13 27.76
CA ALA A 46 -5.53 -45.26 27.15
C ALA A 46 -6.49 -44.05 27.18
N GLN A 47 -7.39 -43.78 26.23
CA GLN A 47 -7.82 -44.28 24.92
C GLN A 47 -8.98 -43.32 24.54
N ALA A 48 -9.04 -42.80 23.31
CA ALA A 48 -10.32 -42.55 22.62
C ALA A 48 -10.04 -42.27 21.13
N MET A 49 -10.54 -43.18 20.31
CA MET A 49 -10.48 -43.19 18.86
C MET A 49 -11.90 -42.85 18.38
N GLY A 50 -12.08 -41.90 17.45
CA GLY A 50 -13.43 -41.47 17.03
C GLY A 50 -13.49 -40.57 15.79
N ARG A 51 -13.14 -41.17 14.65
CA ARG A 51 -13.37 -40.86 13.21
C ARG A 51 -14.31 -39.71 12.75
N HIS A 52 -13.80 -39.02 11.71
CA HIS A 52 -14.43 -38.55 10.44
C HIS A 52 -15.62 -37.56 10.45
N HIS A 53 -15.44 -36.36 9.86
CA HIS A 53 -15.78 -36.08 8.45
C HIS A 53 -15.31 -34.69 7.98
N ASP A 54 -14.80 -34.65 6.74
CA ASP A 54 -14.87 -33.60 5.71
C ASP A 54 -14.91 -32.10 6.09
N LEU A 55 -13.88 -31.37 5.65
CA LEU A 55 -14.10 -30.17 4.83
C LEU A 55 -12.95 -30.00 3.84
N GLN A 56 -13.36 -30.02 2.58
CA GLN A 56 -12.54 -30.21 1.40
C GLN A 56 -11.62 -29.03 1.09
N HIS A 57 -10.43 -29.39 0.63
CA HIS A 57 -9.50 -28.60 -0.16
C HIS A 57 -10.20 -27.69 -1.19
N LYS A 58 -9.85 -26.40 -1.17
CA LYS A 58 -9.87 -25.57 -2.37
C LYS A 58 -8.43 -25.26 -2.78
N CYS A 59 -7.89 -26.07 -3.70
CA CYS A 59 -6.76 -25.66 -4.52
C CYS A 59 -7.23 -24.54 -5.45
N ALA A 60 -6.78 -23.31 -5.20
CA ALA A 60 -6.94 -22.20 -6.14
C ALA A 60 -5.64 -22.05 -6.94
N LEU A 61 -5.75 -22.29 -8.25
CA LEU A 61 -4.71 -22.04 -9.24
C LEU A 61 -4.30 -20.57 -9.24
N ALA A 62 -3.00 -20.30 -9.30
CA ALA A 62 -2.43 -18.98 -9.53
C ALA A 62 -3.10 -18.31 -10.75
N ARG A 63 -3.80 -17.19 -10.52
CA ARG A 63 -4.35 -16.34 -11.58
C ARG A 63 -3.36 -15.24 -11.90
N PHE A 64 -2.80 -15.25 -13.10
CA PHE A 64 -2.03 -14.13 -13.65
C PHE A 64 -2.84 -13.48 -14.78
N SER A 65 -3.12 -12.18 -14.64
CA SER A 65 -3.72 -11.35 -15.70
C SER A 65 -2.62 -10.66 -16.49
N ILE A 66 -2.59 -10.88 -17.81
CA ILE A 66 -1.78 -10.10 -18.75
C ILE A 66 -2.74 -9.13 -19.44
N LEU A 67 -2.64 -7.84 -19.11
CA LEU A 67 -3.35 -6.77 -19.82
C LEU A 67 -2.93 -6.77 -21.29
N ARG A 68 -3.83 -7.19 -22.18
CA ARG A 68 -3.70 -6.97 -23.63
C ARG A 68 -4.55 -5.78 -24.03
N HIS A 69 -3.91 -4.71 -24.49
CA HIS A 69 -4.62 -3.69 -25.27
C HIS A 69 -5.05 -4.30 -26.61
N ASN A 70 -6.34 -4.25 -26.91
CA ASN A 70 -6.91 -4.82 -28.14
C ASN A 70 -7.59 -3.71 -28.94
N GLU A 71 -6.93 -3.24 -30.00
CA GLU A 71 -7.55 -2.39 -31.03
C GLU A 71 -8.49 -3.26 -31.88
N LYS A 72 -9.80 -2.99 -31.84
CA LYS A 72 -10.75 -3.55 -32.80
C LYS A 72 -11.18 -2.50 -33.82
N SER A 73 -10.84 -2.78 -35.08
CA SER A 73 -11.37 -2.11 -36.26
C SER A 73 -12.63 -2.84 -36.74
N SER A 74 -13.65 -2.08 -37.15
CA SER A 74 -14.83 -2.59 -37.88
C SER A 74 -15.13 -1.72 -39.10
N SER A 75 -15.20 -2.36 -40.26
CA SER A 75 -15.71 -1.86 -41.55
C SER A 75 -17.17 -2.37 -41.74
N ALA A 76 -18.13 -1.82 -42.50
CA ALA A 76 -18.15 -0.88 -43.62
C ALA A 76 -19.62 -0.48 -44.00
N ARG A 77 -19.74 0.47 -44.96
CA ARG A 77 -20.88 0.95 -45.82
C ARG A 77 -21.69 2.13 -45.22
N GLY A 78 -21.78 3.36 -45.74
CA GLY A 78 -21.49 4.08 -47.01
C GLY A 78 -22.79 4.77 -47.55
N PRO A 79 -22.81 5.83 -48.39
CA PRO A 79 -21.94 7.01 -48.55
C PRO A 79 -22.74 8.38 -48.64
N SER A 80 -22.11 9.54 -48.37
CA SER A 80 -22.37 10.78 -49.16
C SER A 80 -21.35 11.90 -48.92
N MET A 81 -20.65 12.25 -50.01
CA MET A 81 -20.23 13.57 -50.52
C MET A 81 -19.73 14.71 -49.60
N LEU A 82 -18.58 15.26 -50.04
CA LEU A 82 -17.96 16.59 -49.76
C LEU A 82 -17.00 16.68 -48.56
N GLU A 83 -15.70 16.43 -48.79
CA GLU A 83 -14.65 17.47 -48.84
C GLU A 83 -13.25 16.85 -49.01
N LYS A 84 -12.45 17.44 -49.89
CA LYS A 84 -11.08 17.02 -50.17
C LYS A 84 -10.14 17.56 -49.10
N THR A 85 -9.63 16.69 -48.23
CA THR A 85 -8.39 16.98 -47.49
C THR A 85 -7.55 15.70 -47.44
N GLN A 86 -6.39 15.73 -48.11
CA GLN A 86 -5.42 14.64 -48.11
C GLN A 86 -4.92 14.39 -46.68
N THR A 87 -5.48 13.39 -46.00
CA THR A 87 -4.98 12.92 -44.71
C THR A 87 -3.80 11.98 -44.95
N ARG A 88 -2.58 12.50 -44.79
CA ARG A 88 -1.37 11.70 -44.60
C ARG A 88 -1.59 10.78 -43.39
N LYS A 89 -1.68 9.47 -43.60
CA LYS A 89 -1.53 8.47 -42.52
C LYS A 89 -0.15 8.67 -41.88
N SER A 90 -0.11 9.28 -40.70
CA SER A 90 1.08 9.42 -39.88
C SER A 90 1.53 8.04 -39.41
N ARG A 91 2.69 7.58 -39.89
CA ARG A 91 3.42 6.43 -39.31
C ARG A 91 3.85 6.84 -37.89
N PRO A 92 3.67 5.99 -36.85
CA PRO A 92 4.27 6.27 -35.56
C PRO A 92 5.78 6.37 -35.72
N LEU A 93 6.33 7.49 -35.22
CA LEU A 93 7.72 7.94 -35.38
C LEU A 93 8.66 6.93 -34.71
N ALA A 94 9.87 6.76 -35.26
CA ALA A 94 10.82 5.71 -34.89
C ALA A 94 11.13 5.59 -33.37
N ALA A 95 10.94 6.67 -32.61
CA ALA A 95 11.10 6.70 -31.15
C ALA A 95 10.07 5.83 -30.41
N GLU A 96 8.79 5.84 -30.82
CA GLU A 96 7.74 5.00 -30.22
C GLU A 96 7.97 3.52 -30.50
N ARG A 97 8.49 3.19 -31.70
CA ARG A 97 8.89 1.82 -32.07
C ARG A 97 10.10 1.34 -31.26
N GLY A 98 11.05 2.24 -30.98
CA GLY A 98 12.22 1.97 -30.14
C GLY A 98 11.85 1.72 -28.68
N ALA A 99 11.00 2.57 -28.11
CA ALA A 99 10.50 2.43 -26.74
C ALA A 99 9.70 1.12 -26.56
N GLY A 100 8.81 0.79 -27.50
CA GLY A 100 8.04 -0.46 -27.48
C GLY A 100 8.92 -1.71 -27.59
N ARG A 101 10.04 -1.65 -28.30
CA ARG A 101 11.01 -2.77 -28.40
C ARG A 101 11.82 -2.95 -27.11
N ILE A 102 12.18 -1.85 -26.44
CA ILE A 102 12.88 -1.87 -25.14
C ILE A 102 11.96 -2.46 -24.06
N ALA A 103 10.71 -1.98 -23.97
CA ALA A 103 9.72 -2.50 -23.01
C ALA A 103 9.45 -4.01 -23.24
N ARG A 104 9.31 -4.43 -24.50
CA ARG A 104 9.12 -5.84 -24.84
C ARG A 104 10.32 -6.71 -24.45
N ASN A 105 11.54 -6.24 -24.67
CA ASN A 105 12.74 -6.96 -24.27
C ASN A 105 12.88 -7.05 -22.75
N ARG A 106 12.52 -5.98 -22.03
CA ARG A 106 12.50 -5.94 -20.58
C ARG A 106 11.51 -6.94 -19.99
N MET A 107 10.30 -7.01 -20.53
CA MET A 107 9.28 -7.98 -20.13
C MET A 107 9.69 -9.42 -20.38
N ARG A 108 10.35 -9.67 -21.50
CA ARG A 108 10.91 -11.00 -21.78
C ARG A 108 12.01 -11.38 -20.78
N ILE A 109 12.91 -10.45 -20.46
CA ILE A 109 13.95 -10.66 -19.44
C ILE A 109 13.33 -10.96 -18.07
N ALA A 110 12.34 -10.18 -17.65
CA ALA A 110 11.63 -10.39 -16.40
C ALA A 110 10.94 -11.76 -16.35
N TRP A 111 10.28 -12.17 -17.43
CA TRP A 111 9.64 -13.48 -17.54
C TRP A 111 10.65 -14.63 -17.41
N MET A 112 11.75 -14.56 -18.15
CA MET A 112 12.82 -15.56 -18.08
C MET A 112 13.41 -15.69 -16.67
N TYR A 113 13.52 -14.58 -15.94
CA TYR A 113 14.05 -14.59 -14.57
C TYR A 113 13.03 -15.11 -13.55
N TYR A 114 11.85 -14.49 -13.46
CA TYR A 114 10.89 -14.77 -12.38
C TYR A 114 9.99 -15.98 -12.65
N VAL A 115 9.67 -16.28 -13.91
CA VAL A 115 8.74 -17.36 -14.28
C VAL A 115 9.48 -18.61 -14.73
N GLU A 116 10.51 -18.46 -15.58
CA GLU A 116 11.30 -19.61 -16.05
C GLU A 116 12.41 -20.00 -15.06
N GLY A 117 12.74 -19.15 -14.08
CA GLY A 117 13.76 -19.42 -13.07
C GLY A 117 15.19 -19.40 -13.59
N LEU A 118 15.44 -18.78 -14.75
CA LEU A 118 16.79 -18.68 -15.31
C LEU A 118 17.64 -17.68 -14.52
N THR A 119 18.91 -18.00 -14.33
CA THR A 119 19.88 -17.07 -13.76
C THR A 119 20.14 -15.89 -14.70
N GLN A 120 20.61 -14.78 -14.14
CA GLN A 120 20.93 -13.58 -14.93
C GLN A 120 21.99 -13.84 -16.02
N ASN A 121 22.88 -14.82 -15.81
CA ASN A 121 23.90 -15.22 -16.78
C ASN A 121 23.28 -16.05 -17.91
N GLU A 122 22.42 -17.02 -17.60
CA GLU A 122 21.72 -17.81 -18.63
C GLU A 122 20.83 -16.92 -19.51
N ILE A 123 20.20 -15.90 -18.94
CA ILE A 123 19.42 -14.91 -19.69
C ILE A 123 20.34 -14.07 -20.59
N ALA A 124 21.49 -13.65 -20.08
CA ALA A 124 22.49 -12.87 -20.82
C ALA A 124 22.98 -13.64 -22.05
N ASP A 125 23.39 -14.88 -21.87
CA ASP A 125 23.89 -15.76 -22.93
C ASP A 125 22.80 -16.05 -23.97
N ARG A 126 21.58 -16.34 -23.51
CA ARG A 126 20.45 -16.68 -24.39
C ARG A 126 19.94 -15.51 -25.23
N LEU A 127 20.08 -14.28 -24.73
CA LEU A 127 19.66 -13.07 -25.44
C LEU A 127 20.82 -12.35 -26.16
N GLY A 128 22.06 -12.82 -25.99
CA GLY A 128 23.25 -12.18 -26.56
C GLY A 128 23.47 -10.76 -26.02
N ILE A 129 23.13 -10.51 -24.76
CA ILE A 129 23.28 -9.21 -24.09
C ILE A 129 24.13 -9.33 -22.83
N GLY A 130 24.79 -8.26 -22.41
CA GLY A 130 25.59 -8.29 -21.18
C GLY A 130 24.72 -8.48 -19.91
N ARG A 131 25.25 -9.21 -18.92
CA ARG A 131 24.61 -9.43 -17.60
C ARG A 131 24.14 -8.13 -16.93
N VAL A 132 24.93 -7.06 -17.02
CA VAL A 132 24.55 -5.73 -16.48
C VAL A 132 23.27 -5.20 -17.11
N THR A 133 23.08 -5.45 -18.41
CA THR A 133 21.83 -5.09 -19.12
C THR A 133 20.66 -5.92 -18.63
N VAL A 134 20.85 -7.22 -18.35
CA VAL A 134 19.81 -8.08 -17.75
C VAL A 134 19.39 -7.55 -16.40
N VAL A 135 20.36 -7.32 -15.49
CA VAL A 135 20.11 -6.76 -14.14
C VAL A 135 19.39 -5.43 -14.23
N ARG A 136 19.85 -4.52 -15.10
CA ARG A 136 19.22 -3.22 -15.31
C ARG A 136 17.77 -3.37 -15.79
N ASN A 137 17.49 -4.29 -16.72
CA ASN A 137 16.13 -4.51 -17.21
C ASN A 137 15.23 -5.12 -16.12
N ILE A 138 15.70 -6.08 -15.33
CA ILE A 138 14.95 -6.62 -14.19
C ILE A 138 14.61 -5.51 -13.19
N ASN A 139 15.61 -4.71 -12.80
CA ASN A 139 15.41 -3.59 -11.88
C ASN A 139 14.48 -2.53 -12.46
N GLU A 140 14.60 -2.23 -13.76
CA GLU A 140 13.72 -1.28 -14.43
C GLU A 140 12.29 -1.82 -14.55
N ALA A 141 12.10 -3.14 -14.71
CA ALA A 141 10.77 -3.77 -14.75
C ALA A 141 10.05 -3.62 -13.40
N ILE A 142 10.78 -3.82 -12.30
CA ILE A 142 10.27 -3.58 -10.94
C ILE A 142 9.99 -2.08 -10.75
N LYS A 143 10.94 -1.22 -11.14
CA LYS A 143 10.83 0.24 -10.99
C LYS A 143 9.65 0.83 -11.77
N GLN A 144 9.38 0.31 -12.96
CA GLN A 144 8.24 0.69 -13.78
C GLN A 144 6.94 -0.03 -13.39
N ARG A 145 6.95 -0.81 -12.30
CA ARG A 145 5.79 -1.56 -11.77
C ARG A 145 5.21 -2.58 -12.75
N GLU A 146 6.04 -3.03 -13.69
CA GLU A 146 5.67 -4.06 -14.66
C GLU A 146 5.80 -5.47 -14.09
N VAL A 147 6.63 -5.63 -13.06
CA VAL A 147 6.73 -6.86 -12.25
C VAL A 147 6.30 -6.54 -10.83
N LYS A 148 5.39 -7.36 -10.30
CA LYS A 148 4.98 -7.37 -8.90
C LYS A 148 5.29 -8.74 -8.32
N ILE A 149 5.97 -8.76 -7.18
CA ILE A 149 6.31 -10.00 -6.47
C ILE A 149 5.43 -10.05 -5.24
N TRP A 150 4.64 -11.11 -5.15
CA TRP A 150 3.82 -11.43 -3.99
C TRP A 150 4.53 -12.56 -3.27
N ILE A 151 4.78 -12.38 -1.97
CA ILE A 151 5.31 -13.44 -1.13
C ILE A 151 4.13 -13.95 -0.33
N GLU A 152 3.62 -15.10 -0.72
CA GLU A 152 2.63 -15.86 0.06
C GLU A 152 3.41 -16.75 1.03
N GLY A 153 3.21 -16.55 2.33
CA GLY A 153 3.86 -17.34 3.36
C GLY A 153 3.45 -16.87 4.74
N ASP A 154 3.19 -17.83 5.62
CA ASP A 154 2.75 -17.55 6.98
C ASP A 154 3.93 -17.15 7.85
N VAL A 155 4.08 -15.85 8.11
CA VAL A 155 4.77 -15.43 9.33
C VAL A 155 3.77 -15.62 10.44
N ALA A 156 3.75 -16.81 11.05
CA ALA A 156 2.76 -17.19 12.06
C ALA A 156 2.58 -16.11 13.15
N GLU A 157 3.67 -15.45 13.54
CA GLU A 157 3.65 -14.35 14.51
C GLU A 157 2.83 -13.12 14.05
N CYS A 158 2.84 -12.78 12.76
CA CYS A 158 2.02 -11.68 12.23
C CYS A 158 0.53 -12.02 12.33
N PHE A 159 0.14 -13.24 11.97
CA PHE A 159 -1.26 -13.68 12.03
C PHE A 159 -1.80 -13.71 13.46
N GLU A 160 -0.99 -14.13 14.43
CA GLU A 160 -1.34 -14.05 15.84
C GLU A 160 -1.58 -12.59 16.27
N LEU A 161 -0.67 -11.68 15.90
CA LEU A 161 -0.80 -10.25 16.19
C LEU A 161 -2.04 -9.63 15.52
N GLU A 162 -2.37 -10.01 14.29
CA GLU A 162 -3.59 -9.57 13.60
C GLU A 162 -4.85 -10.00 14.36
N ALA A 163 -4.92 -11.27 14.76
CA ALA A 163 -6.04 -11.79 15.54
C ALA A 163 -6.17 -11.08 16.90
N GLU A 164 -5.06 -10.86 17.60
CA GLU A 164 -5.03 -10.14 18.87
C GLU A 164 -5.47 -8.68 18.72
N LEU A 165 -5.00 -7.97 17.68
CA LEU A 165 -5.40 -6.60 17.39
C LEU A 165 -6.89 -6.49 17.10
N LYS A 166 -7.43 -7.40 16.30
CA LYS A 166 -8.88 -7.47 16.00
C LYS A 166 -9.69 -7.67 17.27
N ALA A 167 -9.26 -8.59 18.15
CA ALA A 167 -9.94 -8.85 19.42
C ALA A 167 -9.84 -7.66 20.39
N ALA A 168 -8.67 -7.03 20.51
CA ALA A 168 -8.42 -5.98 21.48
C ALA A 168 -9.06 -4.63 21.11
N PHE A 169 -9.08 -4.28 19.83
CA PHE A 169 -9.58 -2.98 19.35
C PHE A 169 -10.93 -3.07 18.62
N GLY A 170 -11.46 -4.28 18.40
CA GLY A 170 -12.71 -4.47 17.66
C GLY A 170 -12.59 -4.21 16.16
N PHE A 171 -11.38 -4.34 15.59
CA PHE A 171 -11.19 -4.13 14.15
C PHE A 171 -11.92 -5.20 13.34
N LYS A 172 -12.59 -4.75 12.26
CA LYS A 172 -13.07 -5.62 11.18
C LYS A 172 -11.90 -6.38 10.57
N ASP A 173 -10.77 -5.70 10.40
CA ASP A 173 -9.55 -6.34 9.92
C ASP A 173 -8.26 -5.72 10.43
N ALA A 174 -7.19 -6.51 10.42
CA ALA A 174 -5.85 -6.04 10.75
C ALA A 174 -4.85 -6.73 9.83
N VAL A 175 -3.86 -5.97 9.35
CA VAL A 175 -2.75 -6.50 8.55
C VAL A 175 -1.45 -6.09 9.23
N VAL A 176 -0.65 -7.08 9.62
CA VAL A 176 0.64 -6.89 10.29
C VAL A 176 1.75 -7.34 9.37
N VAL A 177 2.59 -6.40 8.95
CA VAL A 177 3.78 -6.72 8.15
C VAL A 177 4.97 -7.06 9.05
N PRO A 178 5.85 -7.97 8.60
CA PRO A 178 7.05 -8.29 9.35
C PRO A 178 7.92 -7.07 9.63
N GLU A 179 8.59 -7.06 10.79
CA GLU A 179 9.46 -5.95 11.15
C GLU A 179 10.63 -5.86 10.16
N PRO A 180 10.78 -4.75 9.42
CA PRO A 180 11.89 -4.62 8.49
C PRO A 180 13.21 -4.48 9.27
N VAL A 181 14.28 -5.05 8.72
CA VAL A 181 15.64 -4.95 9.30
C VAL A 181 16.08 -3.50 9.53
N SER A 182 15.61 -2.59 8.67
CA SER A 182 15.94 -1.16 8.77
C SER A 182 14.69 -0.30 8.97
N PRO A 183 14.64 0.56 10.00
CA PRO A 183 13.45 1.34 10.36
C PRO A 183 12.90 2.22 9.23
N GLU A 184 13.74 2.71 8.32
CA GLU A 184 13.31 3.51 7.18
C GLU A 184 12.41 2.75 6.19
N ASN A 185 12.43 1.41 6.24
CA ASN A 185 11.60 0.55 5.41
C ASN A 185 10.23 0.23 6.02
N ILE A 186 9.97 0.56 7.29
CA ILE A 186 8.65 0.35 7.94
C ILE A 186 7.53 0.94 7.10
N ARG A 187 7.72 2.21 6.71
CA ARG A 187 6.79 2.95 5.85
C ARG A 187 6.51 2.26 4.52
N LYS A 188 7.56 1.70 3.90
CA LYS A 188 7.47 1.01 2.62
C LYS A 188 6.73 -0.32 2.78
N ALA A 189 7.05 -1.10 3.81
CA ALA A 189 6.40 -2.38 4.09
C ALA A 189 4.90 -2.20 4.34
N ILE A 190 4.53 -1.25 5.20
CA ILE A 190 3.12 -0.91 5.48
C ILE A 190 2.42 -0.41 4.21
N GLY A 191 3.06 0.47 3.44
CA GLY A 191 2.50 0.96 2.19
C GLY A 191 2.24 -0.16 1.20
N VAL A 192 3.21 -1.05 1.01
CA VAL A 192 3.07 -2.26 0.18
C VAL A 192 1.84 -3.06 0.61
N ALA A 193 1.71 -3.41 1.88
CA ALA A 193 0.54 -4.14 2.39
C ALA A 193 -0.77 -3.37 2.21
N ALA A 194 -0.78 -2.05 2.39
CA ALA A 194 -1.94 -1.23 2.14
C ALA A 194 -2.38 -1.26 0.66
N GLY A 195 -1.42 -1.27 -0.28
CA GLY A 195 -1.74 -1.37 -1.71
C GLY A 195 -2.33 -2.74 -2.07
N MET A 196 -1.85 -3.81 -1.42
CA MET A 196 -2.40 -5.16 -1.56
C MET A 196 -3.83 -5.22 -1.02
N TYR A 197 -4.02 -4.81 0.24
CA TYR A 197 -5.32 -4.78 0.91
C TYR A 197 -6.37 -4.00 0.10
N LEU A 198 -6.02 -2.81 -0.40
CA LEU A 198 -6.93 -2.01 -1.23
C LEU A 198 -7.27 -2.69 -2.56
N SER A 199 -6.30 -3.37 -3.18
CA SER A 199 -6.54 -4.08 -4.45
C SER A 199 -7.58 -5.19 -4.29
N ASP A 200 -7.59 -5.85 -3.13
CA ASP A 200 -8.50 -6.95 -2.81
C ASP A 200 -9.86 -6.45 -2.29
N THR A 201 -9.88 -5.28 -1.65
CA THR A 201 -11.09 -4.72 -1.02
C THR A 201 -11.96 -3.91 -1.98
N LEU A 202 -11.37 -3.29 -3.01
CA LEU A 202 -12.13 -2.42 -3.91
C LEU A 202 -13.03 -3.23 -4.86
N GLU A 203 -14.26 -2.75 -5.02
CA GLU A 203 -15.31 -3.30 -5.88
C GLU A 203 -15.91 -2.19 -6.76
N ASP A 204 -16.76 -2.59 -7.71
CA ASP A 204 -17.49 -1.66 -8.58
C ASP A 204 -18.41 -0.75 -7.75
N ASP A 205 -18.76 0.41 -8.32
CA ASP A 205 -19.65 1.43 -7.74
C ASP A 205 -19.20 2.05 -6.40
N MET A 206 -18.01 1.70 -5.89
CA MET A 206 -17.49 2.24 -4.63
C MET A 206 -17.03 3.70 -4.73
N THR A 207 -17.30 4.47 -3.68
CA THR A 207 -16.72 5.80 -3.45
C THR A 207 -15.63 5.72 -2.39
N VAL A 208 -14.39 6.05 -2.77
CA VAL A 208 -13.18 5.89 -1.97
C VAL A 208 -12.61 7.24 -1.55
N GLY A 209 -12.45 7.43 -0.26
CA GLY A 209 -11.84 8.60 0.35
C GLY A 209 -10.37 8.35 0.56
N VAL A 210 -9.52 9.18 -0.01
CA VAL A 210 -8.07 9.07 0.14
C VAL A 210 -7.53 10.23 0.95
N GLY A 211 -6.95 9.89 2.09
CA GLY A 211 -6.01 10.75 2.77
C GLY A 211 -4.71 10.84 1.97
N TRP A 212 -3.61 11.08 2.65
CA TRP A 212 -2.31 11.18 1.99
C TRP A 212 -1.18 10.87 2.95
N GLY A 213 0.05 11.01 2.45
CA GLY A 213 1.26 10.96 3.25
C GLY A 213 2.27 10.00 2.68
N ALA A 214 3.44 10.00 3.30
CA ALA A 214 4.58 9.23 2.83
C ALA A 214 4.32 7.70 2.89
N THR A 215 3.48 7.20 3.81
CA THR A 215 3.11 5.78 3.89
C THR A 215 2.14 5.40 2.79
N LEU A 216 1.07 6.19 2.62
CA LEU A 216 0.07 5.92 1.58
C LEU A 216 0.69 6.02 0.18
N TYR A 217 1.61 6.95 -0.05
CA TYR A 217 2.29 7.03 -1.35
C TYR A 217 3.03 5.74 -1.74
N GLU A 218 3.58 5.01 -0.78
CA GLU A 218 4.25 3.72 -1.05
C GLU A 218 3.24 2.64 -1.48
N SER A 219 1.94 2.76 -1.14
CA SER A 219 0.91 1.80 -1.54
C SER A 219 0.63 1.77 -3.03
N LEU A 220 0.89 2.88 -3.72
CA LEU A 220 0.75 2.96 -5.18
C LEU A 220 1.65 1.92 -5.88
N ALA A 221 2.75 1.48 -5.26
CA ALA A 221 3.67 0.50 -5.84
C ALA A 221 3.03 -0.87 -6.07
N THR A 222 2.15 -1.31 -5.17
CA THR A 222 1.50 -2.62 -5.23
C THR A 222 0.04 -2.56 -5.62
N LEU A 223 -0.61 -1.40 -5.49
CA LEU A 223 -1.97 -1.17 -5.97
C LEU A 223 -2.16 -1.70 -7.39
N ALA A 224 -3.00 -2.73 -7.53
CA ALA A 224 -3.21 -3.47 -8.76
C ALA A 224 -4.23 -2.76 -9.64
N PRO A 225 -3.88 -2.47 -10.91
CA PRO A 225 -4.88 -2.05 -11.87
C PRO A 225 -5.97 -3.10 -11.97
N ARG A 226 -7.21 -2.65 -11.82
CA ARG A 226 -8.43 -3.45 -12.00
C ARG A 226 -9.35 -2.65 -12.90
N ASP A 227 -10.05 -3.34 -13.79
CA ASP A 227 -11.13 -2.73 -14.57
C ASP A 227 -12.36 -2.66 -13.66
N LEU A 228 -12.39 -1.68 -12.76
CA LEU A 228 -13.54 -1.42 -11.90
C LEU A 228 -14.49 -0.43 -12.59
N GLU A 229 -15.79 -0.67 -12.50
CA GLU A 229 -16.81 0.22 -13.06
C GLU A 229 -17.31 1.22 -12.01
N ASN A 230 -17.53 2.46 -12.44
CA ASN A 230 -18.15 3.54 -11.64
C ASN A 230 -17.48 3.88 -10.30
N VAL A 231 -16.21 3.51 -10.10
CA VAL A 231 -15.47 3.87 -8.88
C VAL A 231 -15.14 5.36 -8.87
N GLN A 232 -15.32 6.00 -7.72
CA GLN A 232 -14.97 7.40 -7.48
C GLN A 232 -13.90 7.50 -6.41
N VAL A 233 -12.92 8.37 -6.60
CA VAL A 233 -11.85 8.65 -5.63
C VAL A 233 -11.93 10.12 -5.23
N ILE A 234 -12.02 10.39 -3.93
CA ILE A 234 -12.16 11.73 -3.36
C ILE A 234 -10.93 12.05 -2.50
N SER A 235 -10.22 13.13 -2.82
CA SER A 235 -9.17 13.65 -1.94
C SER A 235 -9.80 14.24 -0.67
N LEU A 236 -9.39 13.75 0.51
CA LEU A 236 -9.97 14.18 1.79
C LEU A 236 -9.32 15.45 2.36
N LEU A 237 -8.27 15.96 1.71
CA LEU A 237 -7.53 17.15 2.11
C LEU A 237 -7.18 18.02 0.89
N GLY A 238 -7.19 19.33 1.10
CA GLY A 238 -6.64 20.32 0.17
C GLY A 238 -5.16 20.10 -0.15
N GLY A 239 -4.69 20.66 -1.25
CA GLY A 239 -3.31 20.55 -1.69
C GLY A 239 -2.34 21.38 -0.84
N ILE A 240 -1.09 20.91 -0.71
CA ILE A 240 0.00 21.73 -0.17
C ILE A 240 0.69 22.52 -1.30
N VAL A 241 1.06 23.77 -1.05
CA VAL A 241 1.68 24.64 -2.08
C VAL A 241 3.08 24.16 -2.42
N GLN A 242 3.90 23.86 -1.40
CA GLN A 242 5.27 23.37 -1.60
C GLN A 242 5.34 21.86 -1.38
N ALA A 243 5.08 21.08 -2.43
CA ALA A 243 5.30 19.63 -2.43
C ALA A 243 6.69 19.30 -3.01
N ARG A 244 7.40 18.33 -2.42
CA ARG A 244 8.65 17.78 -2.99
C ARG A 244 8.49 16.41 -3.61
N LYS A 245 7.87 15.47 -2.89
CA LYS A 245 7.75 14.06 -3.31
C LYS A 245 6.31 13.57 -3.44
N PHE A 246 5.40 14.11 -2.63
CA PHE A 246 4.00 13.72 -2.59
C PHE A 246 3.16 14.92 -2.16
N ASN A 247 1.95 15.00 -2.70
CA ASN A 247 0.93 16.02 -2.44
C ASN A 247 -0.41 15.28 -2.29
N PRO A 248 -1.35 15.72 -1.44
CA PRO A 248 -2.70 15.14 -1.37
C PRO A 248 -3.35 14.93 -2.74
N ALA A 249 -3.35 15.97 -3.59
CA ALA A 249 -3.96 15.90 -4.92
C ALA A 249 -3.24 14.90 -5.84
N GLU A 250 -1.90 14.84 -5.79
CA GLU A 250 -1.10 13.91 -6.59
C GLU A 250 -1.37 12.46 -6.20
N PHE A 251 -1.47 12.16 -4.89
CA PHE A 251 -1.78 10.82 -4.42
C PHE A 251 -3.16 10.38 -4.90
N ALA A 252 -4.19 11.24 -4.71
CA ALA A 252 -5.54 10.94 -5.14
C ALA A 252 -5.64 10.71 -6.65
N TRP A 253 -4.97 11.56 -7.44
CA TRP A 253 -4.96 11.44 -8.89
C TRP A 253 -4.26 10.16 -9.37
N GLN A 254 -3.09 9.83 -8.81
CA GLN A 254 -2.40 8.58 -9.16
C GLN A 254 -3.19 7.34 -8.74
N PHE A 255 -3.81 7.37 -7.56
CA PHE A 255 -4.65 6.28 -7.07
C PHE A 255 -5.81 6.03 -8.04
N ALA A 256 -6.57 7.08 -8.38
CA ALA A 256 -7.68 7.00 -9.32
C ALA A 256 -7.25 6.48 -10.69
N ARG A 257 -6.13 6.99 -11.21
CA ARG A 257 -5.58 6.55 -12.50
C ARG A 257 -5.21 5.07 -12.52
N ILE A 258 -4.65 4.53 -11.43
CA ILE A 258 -4.30 3.11 -11.34
C ILE A 258 -5.57 2.25 -11.33
N MET A 259 -6.62 2.70 -10.64
CA MET A 259 -7.88 1.96 -10.49
C MET A 259 -8.88 2.18 -11.63
N GLY A 260 -8.58 3.04 -12.62
CA GLY A 260 -9.53 3.40 -13.67
C GLY A 260 -10.73 4.22 -13.17
N ALA A 261 -10.59 4.88 -12.02
CA ALA A 261 -11.66 5.59 -11.32
C ALA A 261 -11.75 7.08 -11.69
N ASP A 262 -12.93 7.66 -11.54
CA ASP A 262 -13.10 9.11 -11.56
C ASP A 262 -12.44 9.74 -10.32
N CYS A 263 -11.79 10.90 -10.49
CA CYS A 263 -11.08 11.57 -9.41
C CYS A 263 -11.68 12.94 -9.10
N TYR A 264 -12.05 13.14 -7.83
CA TYR A 264 -12.57 14.38 -7.27
C TYR A 264 -11.54 14.97 -6.30
N LEU A 265 -10.90 16.05 -6.73
CA LEU A 265 -9.84 16.70 -5.96
C LEU A 265 -10.40 17.80 -5.06
N PHE A 266 -9.88 17.89 -3.84
CA PHE A 266 -10.12 19.03 -2.96
C PHE A 266 -9.30 20.23 -3.42
N GLN A 267 -9.87 21.02 -4.34
CA GLN A 267 -9.21 22.14 -4.99
C GLN A 267 -9.13 23.39 -4.07
N ALA A 268 -8.41 23.28 -2.97
CA ALA A 268 -8.09 24.36 -2.04
C ALA A 268 -6.72 24.13 -1.39
N PRO A 269 -6.08 25.17 -0.82
CA PRO A 269 -4.92 24.98 0.06
C PRO A 269 -5.29 24.11 1.26
N ALA A 270 -4.39 23.23 1.71
CA ALA A 270 -4.64 22.37 2.88
C ALA A 270 -4.95 23.15 4.17
N VAL A 271 -4.37 24.35 4.30
CA VAL A 271 -4.57 25.28 5.40
C VAL A 271 -4.83 26.67 4.80
N VAL A 272 -5.86 27.35 5.28
CA VAL A 272 -6.15 28.74 4.92
C VAL A 272 -5.82 29.68 6.10
N ASP A 273 -5.89 30.98 5.86
CA ASP A 273 -5.55 32.00 6.85
C ASP A 273 -6.58 32.12 7.98
N SER A 274 -7.86 31.87 7.67
CA SER A 274 -8.97 32.06 8.61
C SER A 274 -10.12 31.06 8.42
N PRO A 275 -10.94 30.82 9.47
CA PRO A 275 -12.19 30.06 9.35
C PRO A 275 -13.16 30.67 8.33
N GLU A 276 -13.20 31.99 8.21
CA GLU A 276 -14.04 32.72 7.28
C GLU A 276 -13.65 32.44 5.83
N THR A 277 -12.33 32.39 5.54
CA THR A 277 -11.82 31.96 4.21
C THR A 277 -12.21 30.52 3.91
N ARG A 278 -12.11 29.63 4.91
CA ARG A 278 -12.52 28.22 4.75
C ARG A 278 -13.99 28.12 4.36
N GLU A 279 -14.86 28.80 5.09
CA GLU A 279 -16.29 28.83 4.81
C GLU A 279 -16.58 29.43 3.43
N ALA A 280 -15.98 30.58 3.10
CA ALA A 280 -16.16 31.22 1.80
C ALA A 280 -15.77 30.31 0.62
N LEU A 281 -14.65 29.57 0.72
CA LEU A 281 -14.26 28.61 -0.31
C LEU A 281 -15.24 27.44 -0.43
N ILE A 282 -15.75 26.94 0.71
CA ILE A 282 -16.72 25.85 0.72
C ILE A 282 -18.05 26.27 0.08
N GLU A 283 -18.55 27.44 0.45
CA GLU A 283 -19.88 27.89 0.07
C GLU A 283 -19.94 28.57 -1.30
N ARG A 284 -18.89 29.33 -1.66
CA ARG A 284 -18.91 30.23 -2.82
C ARG A 284 -18.07 29.72 -3.98
N CYS A 285 -17.14 28.80 -3.75
CA CYS A 285 -16.23 28.28 -4.78
C CYS A 285 -16.52 26.83 -5.19
N GLY A 286 -17.71 26.31 -4.87
CA GLY A 286 -18.20 25.03 -5.39
C GLY A 286 -17.64 23.78 -4.71
N LEU A 287 -16.86 23.92 -3.63
CA LEU A 287 -16.29 22.75 -2.93
C LEU A 287 -17.36 21.93 -2.19
N ARG A 288 -18.57 22.46 -1.99
CA ARG A 288 -19.72 21.75 -1.40
C ARG A 288 -20.03 20.41 -2.08
N ASP A 289 -19.74 20.25 -3.38
CA ASP A 289 -19.95 18.98 -4.07
C ASP A 289 -19.06 17.86 -3.52
N ILE A 290 -17.84 18.18 -3.08
CA ILE A 290 -16.92 17.22 -2.46
C ILE A 290 -17.49 16.67 -1.15
N PHE A 291 -18.02 17.57 -0.31
CA PHE A 291 -18.65 17.18 0.96
C PHE A 291 -19.88 16.30 0.74
N ARG A 292 -20.72 16.65 -0.25
CA ARG A 292 -21.90 15.85 -0.62
C ARG A 292 -21.50 14.45 -1.10
N ARG A 293 -20.50 14.34 -1.95
CA ARG A 293 -20.00 13.04 -2.43
C ARG A 293 -19.40 12.23 -1.30
N ALA A 294 -18.74 12.90 -0.37
CA ALA A 294 -18.14 12.25 0.78
C ALA A 294 -19.15 11.59 1.74
N GLU A 295 -20.43 11.98 1.70
CA GLU A 295 -21.50 11.31 2.44
C GLU A 295 -21.72 9.86 1.99
N ARG A 296 -21.25 9.50 0.78
CA ARG A 296 -21.38 8.17 0.18
C ARG A 296 -20.09 7.37 0.23
N LEU A 297 -19.10 7.79 1.02
CA LEU A 297 -17.85 7.06 1.15
C LEU A 297 -18.12 5.63 1.66
N ASP A 298 -17.68 4.64 0.90
CA ASP A 298 -17.70 3.22 1.25
C ASP A 298 -16.41 2.82 1.99
N LEU A 299 -15.30 3.45 1.58
CA LEU A 299 -13.97 3.22 2.14
C LEU A 299 -13.22 4.54 2.30
N ALA A 300 -12.55 4.74 3.43
CA ALA A 300 -11.57 5.80 3.63
C ALA A 300 -10.21 5.19 4.01
N ILE A 301 -9.15 5.58 3.32
CA ILE A 301 -7.77 5.22 3.68
C ILE A 301 -6.99 6.43 4.19
N LEU A 302 -6.44 6.30 5.38
CA LEU A 302 -5.86 7.37 6.18
C LEU A 302 -4.48 6.95 6.70
N SER A 303 -3.68 7.96 7.08
CA SER A 303 -2.43 7.76 7.81
C SER A 303 -2.30 8.83 8.89
N VAL A 304 -1.35 8.64 9.81
CA VAL A 304 -1.12 9.60 10.91
C VAL A 304 0.21 10.33 10.74
N GLY A 305 0.17 11.63 11.01
CA GLY A 305 1.34 12.48 11.19
C GLY A 305 1.72 12.58 12.68
N THR A 306 3.03 12.75 12.95
CA THR A 306 3.54 12.94 14.30
C THR A 306 3.77 14.42 14.59
N MET A 307 3.92 14.77 15.86
CA MET A 307 4.30 16.13 16.28
C MET A 307 5.81 16.43 16.11
N ALA A 308 6.57 15.60 15.39
CA ALA A 308 7.99 15.85 15.16
C ALA A 308 8.20 17.06 14.21
N PRO A 309 9.24 17.89 14.39
CA PRO A 309 9.50 19.02 13.48
C PRO A 309 9.72 18.59 12.01
N SER A 310 10.14 17.34 11.79
CA SER A 310 10.34 16.76 10.47
C SER A 310 9.04 16.37 9.76
N SER A 311 7.90 16.34 10.47
CA SER A 311 6.59 16.07 9.90
C SER A 311 6.16 17.13 8.91
N THR A 312 5.31 16.75 7.96
CA THR A 312 4.99 17.59 6.81
C THR A 312 4.26 18.89 7.18
N ALA A 313 3.46 18.88 8.24
CA ALA A 313 2.78 20.07 8.76
C ALA A 313 3.77 21.20 9.12
N PHE A 314 4.90 20.84 9.74
CA PHE A 314 5.87 21.82 10.28
C PHE A 314 7.05 22.06 9.35
N ARG A 315 7.53 21.02 8.67
CA ARG A 315 8.68 21.11 7.75
C ARG A 315 8.50 22.15 6.64
N PHE A 316 7.28 22.36 6.18
CA PHE A 316 6.95 23.34 5.14
C PHE A 316 6.28 24.61 5.69
N ASN A 317 6.34 24.80 7.02
CA ASN A 317 5.75 25.95 7.72
C ASN A 317 4.27 26.18 7.36
N LEU A 318 3.53 25.09 7.17
CA LEU A 318 2.06 25.15 7.00
C LEU A 318 1.41 25.48 8.34
N ILE A 319 1.98 24.94 9.41
CA ILE A 319 1.74 25.27 10.81
C ILE A 319 3.07 25.77 11.38
N SER A 320 3.05 26.89 12.10
CA SER A 320 4.27 27.50 12.63
C SER A 320 4.84 26.70 13.81
N ASP A 321 6.11 26.94 14.15
CA ASP A 321 6.73 26.32 15.33
C ASP A 321 6.08 26.79 16.64
N GLU A 322 5.58 28.03 16.69
CA GLU A 322 4.81 28.57 17.80
C GLU A 322 3.48 27.83 17.95
N GLU A 323 2.70 27.70 16.87
CA GLU A 323 1.45 26.94 16.85
C GLU A 323 1.70 25.47 17.24
N ARG A 324 2.80 24.87 16.77
CA ARG A 324 3.21 23.52 17.16
C ARG A 324 3.47 23.43 18.66
N ALA A 325 4.17 24.39 19.25
CA ALA A 325 4.45 24.41 20.68
C ALA A 325 3.17 24.58 21.51
N GLU A 326 2.21 25.38 21.04
CA GLU A 326 0.89 25.53 21.65
C GLU A 326 0.08 24.23 21.59
N LEU A 327 0.03 23.58 20.42
CA LEU A 327 -0.61 22.28 20.24
C LEU A 327 -0.04 21.21 21.18
N LEU A 328 1.29 21.14 21.31
CA LEU A 328 1.96 20.23 22.24
C LEU A 328 1.60 20.50 23.69
N LYS A 329 1.53 21.78 24.11
CA LYS A 329 1.09 22.17 25.47
C LYS A 329 -0.35 21.76 25.75
N LEU A 330 -1.19 21.78 24.72
CA LEU A 330 -2.60 21.34 24.78
C LEU A 330 -2.76 19.82 24.67
N GLY A 331 -1.67 19.05 24.57
CA GLY A 331 -1.71 17.59 24.59
C GLY A 331 -1.83 16.93 23.22
N ALA A 332 -1.62 17.67 22.12
CA ALA A 332 -1.59 17.09 20.78
C ALA A 332 -0.52 16.00 20.68
N VAL A 333 -0.91 14.82 20.20
CA VAL A 333 0.02 13.70 19.96
C VAL A 333 0.26 13.43 18.49
N GLY A 334 -0.63 13.85 17.61
CA GLY A 334 -0.48 13.69 16.18
C GLY A 334 -1.52 14.46 15.40
N ASP A 335 -1.48 14.27 14.08
CA ASP A 335 -2.45 14.85 13.15
C ASP A 335 -3.01 13.79 12.19
N MET A 336 -4.25 14.04 11.74
CA MET A 336 -4.95 13.28 10.72
C MET A 336 -5.58 14.28 9.75
N LEU A 337 -5.15 14.25 8.50
CA LEU A 337 -5.54 15.26 7.50
C LEU A 337 -5.28 16.69 8.02
N PHE A 338 -4.16 16.90 8.74
CA PHE A 338 -3.82 18.16 9.43
C PHE A 338 -4.75 18.62 10.56
N ASN A 339 -5.73 17.82 10.97
CA ASN A 339 -6.44 18.09 12.21
C ASN A 339 -5.69 17.44 13.37
N PHE A 340 -5.32 18.25 14.37
CA PHE A 340 -4.52 17.84 15.51
C PHE A 340 -5.39 17.32 16.65
N TYR A 341 -4.98 16.20 17.25
CA TYR A 341 -5.75 15.50 18.28
C TYR A 341 -4.89 15.02 19.45
N ASP A 342 -5.54 14.77 20.58
CA ASP A 342 -4.94 14.22 21.80
C ASP A 342 -4.97 12.68 21.85
N ARG A 343 -4.42 12.09 22.92
CA ARG A 343 -4.37 10.62 23.09
C ARG A 343 -5.72 9.94 23.16
N ASP A 344 -6.77 10.67 23.53
CA ASP A 344 -8.13 10.17 23.61
C ASP A 344 -8.86 10.26 22.27
N GLY A 345 -8.20 10.79 21.23
CA GLY A 345 -8.76 10.98 19.91
C GLY A 345 -9.73 12.16 19.84
N LYS A 346 -9.60 13.14 20.74
CA LYS A 346 -10.34 14.40 20.67
C LYS A 346 -9.51 15.43 19.91
N LEU A 347 -10.18 16.20 19.06
CA LEU A 347 -9.53 17.35 18.42
C LEU A 347 -9.10 18.34 19.50
N VAL A 348 -7.85 18.80 19.41
CA VAL A 348 -7.33 19.84 20.29
C VAL A 348 -8.05 21.15 19.96
N ASP A 349 -8.56 21.84 20.99
CA ASP A 349 -9.21 23.14 20.81
C ASP A 349 -8.16 24.22 20.54
N HIS A 350 -7.83 24.38 19.27
CA HIS A 350 -6.84 25.33 18.78
C HIS A 350 -7.31 25.96 17.46
N PRO A 351 -7.08 27.27 17.22
CA PRO A 351 -7.52 27.94 16.00
C PRO A 351 -7.07 27.27 14.70
N VAL A 352 -5.90 26.63 14.68
CA VAL A 352 -5.37 25.87 13.53
C VAL A 352 -6.40 24.91 12.96
N ASN A 353 -7.07 24.11 13.79
CA ASN A 353 -8.02 23.10 13.34
C ASN A 353 -9.23 23.71 12.60
N ARG A 354 -9.57 24.97 12.88
CA ARG A 354 -10.70 25.67 12.24
C ARG A 354 -10.35 26.20 10.84
N ARG A 355 -9.08 26.16 10.45
CA ARG A 355 -8.55 26.65 9.17
C ARG A 355 -8.15 25.54 8.19
N ILE A 356 -8.31 24.27 8.60
CA ILE A 356 -7.92 23.13 7.78
C ILE A 356 -8.98 22.86 6.71
N MET A 357 -8.56 22.79 5.44
CA MET A 357 -9.42 22.42 4.31
C MET A 357 -9.43 20.91 4.13
N SER A 358 -10.07 20.21 5.06
CA SER A 358 -10.30 18.76 5.02
C SER A 358 -11.78 18.45 5.15
N LEU A 359 -12.15 17.20 4.83
CA LEU A 359 -13.43 16.69 5.28
C LEU A 359 -13.50 16.64 6.81
N PRO A 360 -14.68 16.87 7.41
CA PRO A 360 -14.86 16.75 8.85
C PRO A 360 -14.54 15.33 9.32
N LEU A 361 -13.74 15.19 10.37
CA LEU A 361 -13.31 13.86 10.83
C LEU A 361 -14.43 13.05 11.48
N ASP A 362 -15.47 13.70 11.96
CA ASP A 362 -16.71 13.06 12.43
C ASP A 362 -17.46 12.36 11.29
N GLN A 363 -17.43 12.91 10.08
CA GLN A 363 -17.98 12.26 8.88
C GLN A 363 -17.23 10.97 8.53
N LEU A 364 -15.94 10.85 8.90
CA LEU A 364 -15.20 9.60 8.66
C LEU A 364 -15.78 8.44 9.46
N ARG A 365 -16.41 8.69 10.62
CA ARG A 365 -16.96 7.63 11.48
C ARG A 365 -18.14 6.90 10.84
N SER A 366 -18.88 7.55 9.93
CA SER A 366 -19.99 6.91 9.21
C SER A 366 -19.53 6.06 8.01
N VAL A 367 -18.27 6.19 7.59
CA VAL A 367 -17.73 5.43 6.45
C VAL A 367 -17.64 3.95 6.82
N PRO A 368 -18.21 3.01 6.05
CA PRO A 368 -18.22 1.59 6.42
C PRO A 368 -16.85 0.96 6.65
N THR A 369 -15.85 1.29 5.81
CA THR A 369 -14.48 0.77 5.94
C THR A 369 -13.49 1.92 6.15
N ARG A 370 -12.80 1.94 7.30
CA ARG A 370 -11.93 3.03 7.72
C ARG A 370 -10.55 2.48 8.00
N VAL A 371 -9.71 2.53 6.97
CA VAL A 371 -8.36 1.97 6.95
C VAL A 371 -7.37 2.98 7.48
N LEU A 372 -6.67 2.63 8.55
CA LEU A 372 -5.54 3.37 9.08
C LEU A 372 -4.24 2.62 8.74
N ALA A 373 -3.41 3.19 7.88
CA ALA A 373 -2.13 2.60 7.47
C ALA A 373 -0.97 3.43 8.02
N SER A 374 -0.36 2.98 9.12
CA SER A 374 0.77 3.65 9.76
C SER A 374 1.44 2.74 10.80
N GLY A 375 2.72 3.02 11.07
CA GLY A 375 3.52 2.30 12.05
C GLY A 375 4.87 2.94 12.26
N GLY A 376 5.61 2.39 13.21
CA GLY A 376 6.80 2.98 13.83
C GLY A 376 6.55 3.30 15.30
N ASN A 377 7.55 3.06 16.15
CA ASN A 377 7.45 3.27 17.59
C ASN A 377 7.16 4.74 17.96
N ASP A 378 7.61 5.68 17.12
CA ASP A 378 7.34 7.11 17.25
C ASP A 378 5.87 7.50 16.96
N LYS A 379 5.07 6.56 16.44
CA LYS A 379 3.67 6.76 16.06
C LYS A 379 2.67 6.08 16.97
N VAL A 380 3.09 5.33 17.99
CA VAL A 380 2.16 4.56 18.85
C VAL A 380 1.11 5.46 19.49
N ASP A 381 1.52 6.57 20.10
CA ASP A 381 0.58 7.52 20.72
C ASP A 381 -0.33 8.20 19.69
N CYS A 382 0.19 8.49 18.49
CA CYS A 382 -0.60 9.02 17.36
C CYS A 382 -1.66 8.00 16.93
N LEU A 383 -1.27 6.73 16.78
CA LEU A 383 -2.16 5.65 16.35
C LEU A 383 -3.28 5.42 17.36
N LEU A 384 -2.99 5.40 18.66
CA LEU A 384 -4.01 5.24 19.70
C LEU A 384 -5.07 6.35 19.65
N GLY A 385 -4.64 7.62 19.50
CA GLY A 385 -5.56 8.74 19.33
C GLY A 385 -6.33 8.67 18.01
N ALA A 386 -5.66 8.33 16.91
CA ALA A 386 -6.26 8.25 15.58
C ALA A 386 -7.32 7.13 15.45
N ILE A 387 -7.06 5.97 16.05
CA ILE A 387 -8.01 4.85 16.08
C ILE A 387 -9.33 5.31 16.70
N ARG A 388 -9.28 6.03 17.84
CA ARG A 388 -10.46 6.59 18.51
C ARG A 388 -11.10 7.74 17.74
N LEU A 389 -10.28 8.63 17.17
CA LEU A 389 -10.72 9.80 16.44
C LEU A 389 -11.58 9.42 15.22
N ALA A 390 -11.04 8.54 14.36
CA ALA A 390 -11.69 8.09 13.14
C ALA A 390 -12.60 6.88 13.32
N ASP A 391 -12.68 6.33 14.54
CA ASP A 391 -13.31 5.02 14.80
C ASP A 391 -12.74 3.94 13.85
N ALA A 392 -11.42 3.94 13.61
CA ALA A 392 -10.80 3.10 12.59
C ALA A 392 -11.13 1.63 12.83
N ASN A 393 -11.61 0.93 11.79
CA ASN A 393 -11.99 -0.48 11.89
C ASN A 393 -11.10 -1.40 11.07
N VAL A 394 -10.11 -0.85 10.38
CA VAL A 394 -9.03 -1.60 9.71
C VAL A 394 -7.69 -0.96 10.05
N LEU A 395 -6.73 -1.75 10.53
CA LEU A 395 -5.37 -1.29 10.82
C LEU A 395 -4.35 -2.01 9.95
N ILE A 396 -3.44 -1.26 9.32
CA ILE A 396 -2.29 -1.82 8.59
C ILE A 396 -1.01 -1.26 9.22
N THR A 397 -0.21 -2.13 9.85
CA THR A 397 0.96 -1.72 10.65
C THR A 397 2.07 -2.78 10.62
N ASN A 398 3.18 -2.55 11.32
CA ASN A 398 4.30 -3.49 11.47
C ASN A 398 4.29 -4.18 12.85
N GLU A 399 4.95 -5.34 12.94
CA GLU A 399 5.01 -6.17 14.17
C GLU A 399 5.35 -5.39 15.44
N ALA A 400 6.42 -4.58 15.44
CA ALA A 400 6.82 -3.87 16.66
C ALA A 400 5.75 -2.88 17.13
N THR A 401 5.09 -2.21 16.19
CA THR A 401 3.98 -1.29 16.52
C THR A 401 2.73 -2.04 16.97
N ALA A 402 2.39 -3.16 16.34
CA ALA A 402 1.29 -4.01 16.77
C ALA A 402 1.46 -4.45 18.23
N ARG A 403 2.67 -4.93 18.60
CA ARG A 403 3.00 -5.33 19.97
C ARG A 403 2.85 -4.16 20.95
N GLU A 404 3.36 -2.98 20.63
CA GLU A 404 3.22 -1.78 21.49
C GLU A 404 1.76 -1.34 21.65
N LEU A 405 0.94 -1.42 20.59
CA LEU A 405 -0.49 -1.12 20.69
C LEU A 405 -1.21 -2.10 21.62
N LEU A 406 -0.89 -3.40 21.54
CA LEU A 406 -1.49 -4.43 22.39
C LEU A 406 -1.10 -4.28 23.87
N LEU A 407 0.10 -3.79 24.16
CA LEU A 407 0.53 -3.45 25.53
C LEU A 407 -0.23 -2.25 26.12
N ARG A 408 -0.69 -1.33 25.26
CA ARG A 408 -1.37 -0.08 25.64
C ARG A 408 -2.86 -0.08 25.27
N LYS A 409 -3.45 -1.27 25.16
CA LYS A 409 -4.86 -1.44 24.81
C LYS A 409 -5.77 -0.62 25.76
N PRO A 410 -6.92 -0.12 25.26
CA PRO A 410 -7.87 0.69 26.01
C PRO A 410 -8.32 0.11 27.35
#